data_AF-A0A924YQE4-F1
#
_entry.id   AF-A0A924YQE4-F1
#
_cell.length_a   1.000
_cell.length_b   1.000
_cell.length_c   1.000
_cell.angle_alpha   90.00
_cell.angle_beta   90.00
_cell.angle_gamma   90.00
#
_symmetry.space_group_name_H-M   'P 1'
#
loop_
_entity.id
_entity.type
_entity.pdbx_description
1 polymer ?
#
loop_
_entity_poly.entity_id
_entity_poly.type
_entity_poly.pdbx_seq_one_letter_code
_entity_poly.pdbx_strand_id
1 'polypeptide(L)' 'MRAEPFFAELIVESFLSGKRIDTFLTKHFRNYSAYRVQRIVRAGEVRIN' A
#
# COMPACT_ATOMS: atom_id res chain seq x y z
N MET A 1 -3.21 -22.37 14.17
CA MET A 1 -2.93 -21.00 14.63
C MET A 1 -3.43 -20.05 13.56
N ARG A 2 -4.43 -19.19 13.84
CA ARG A 2 -4.80 -18.12 12.90
C ARG A 2 -3.76 -17.01 13.05
N ALA A 3 -3.23 -16.52 11.94
CA ALA A 3 -2.36 -15.35 11.96
C ALA A 3 -3.23 -14.10 12.12
N GLU A 4 -2.82 -13.19 13.01
CA GLU A 4 -3.47 -11.89 13.14
C GLU A 4 -3.22 -11.04 11.87
N PRO A 5 -4.18 -10.17 11.49
CA PRO A 5 -3.98 -9.25 10.38
C PRO A 5 -2.79 -8.30 10.63
N PHE A 6 -2.00 -8.06 9.59
CA PHE A 6 -0.90 -7.11 9.64
C PHE A 6 -1.37 -5.70 9.26
N PHE A 7 -0.96 -4.71 10.03
CA PHE A 7 -1.20 -3.28 9.77
C PHE A 7 0.14 -2.53 9.66
N ALA A 8 0.19 -1.54 8.77
CA ALA A 8 1.36 -0.68 8.58
C ALA A 8 0.95 0.77 8.36
N GLU A 9 1.70 1.69 8.95
CA GLU A 9 1.61 3.12 8.70
C GLU A 9 2.84 3.55 7.89
N LEU A 10 2.60 4.30 6.82
CA LEU A 10 3.63 4.76 5.91
C LEU A 10 3.49 6.26 5.69
N ILE A 11 4.62 6.96 5.63
CA ILE A 11 4.67 8.39 5.32
C ILE A 11 5.05 8.55 3.85
N VAL A 12 4.30 9.37 3.11
CA VAL A 12 4.62 9.67 1.71
C VAL A 12 5.84 10.57 1.65
N GLU A 13 6.95 10.06 1.12
CA GLU A 13 8.16 10.86 0.93
C GLU A 13 7.95 11.92 -0.17
N SER A 14 8.67 13.04 -0.07
CA SER A 14 8.50 14.19 -0.98
C SER A 14 8.62 13.84 -2.47
N PHE A 15 9.53 12.92 -2.83
CA PHE A 15 9.73 12.47 -4.21
C PHE A 15 8.60 11.55 -4.74
N LEU A 16 7.74 11.05 -3.86
CA LEU A 16 6.52 10.30 -4.21
C LEU A 16 5.25 11.13 -4.04
N SER A 17 5.36 12.38 -3.59
CA SER A 17 4.23 13.30 -3.54
C SER A 17 3.61 13.51 -4.93
N GLY A 18 2.27 13.49 -4.99
CA GLY A 18 1.51 13.61 -6.23
C GLY A 18 1.59 12.39 -7.16
N LYS A 19 2.28 11.31 -6.79
CA LYS A 19 2.27 10.06 -7.54
C LYS A 19 1.03 9.24 -7.22
N ARG A 20 0.71 8.29 -8.11
CA ARG A 20 -0.35 7.32 -7.87
C ARG A 20 -0.04 6.47 -6.64
N ILE A 21 -1.08 6.17 -5.85
CA ILE A 21 -0.95 5.35 -4.65
C ILE A 21 -0.34 3.96 -4.95
N ASP A 22 -0.69 3.35 -6.10
CA ASP A 22 -0.10 2.09 -6.54
C ASP A 22 1.43 2.16 -6.66
N THR A 23 1.97 3.30 -7.13
CA THR A 23 3.43 3.52 -7.28
C THR A 23 4.10 3.64 -5.91
N PHE A 24 3.46 4.33 -4.97
CA PHE A 24 3.94 4.46 -3.60
C PHE A 24 3.97 3.10 -2.89
N LEU A 25 2.87 2.34 -2.97
CA LEU A 25 2.71 1.07 -2.28
C LEU A 25 3.61 -0.04 -2.87
N THR A 26 3.79 -0.10 -4.18
CA THR A 26 4.67 -1.11 -4.80
C THR A 26 6.16 -0.89 -4.47
N LYS A 27 6.57 0.34 -4.15
CA LYS A 27 7.93 0.64 -3.64
C LYS A 27 8.14 0.15 -2.21
N HIS A 28 7.13 0.26 -1.36
CA HIS A 28 7.18 -0.16 0.04
C HIS A 28 6.97 -1.68 0.20
N PHE A 29 5.97 -2.23 -0.50
CA PHE A 29 5.62 -3.65 -0.49
C PHE A 29 6.21 -4.37 -1.71
N ARG A 30 7.53 -4.45 -1.76
CA ARG A 30 8.29 -4.97 -2.94
C ARG A 30 7.98 -6.43 -3.28
N ASN A 31 7.43 -7.19 -2.34
CA ASN A 31 6.99 -8.57 -2.52
C ASN A 31 5.56 -8.67 -3.09
N TYR A 32 4.87 -7.55 -3.32
CA TYR A 32 3.50 -7.52 -3.82
C TYR A 32 3.49 -7.09 -5.28
N SER A 33 2.77 -7.84 -6.11
CA SER A 33 2.53 -7.41 -7.50
C SER A 33 1.61 -6.19 -7.52
N ALA A 34 1.71 -5.38 -8.59
CA ALA A 34 0.82 -4.24 -8.80
C ALA A 34 -0.66 -4.65 -8.79
N TYR A 35 -0.98 -5.83 -9.33
CA TYR A 35 -2.34 -6.40 -9.28
C TYR A 35 -2.82 -6.64 -7.85
N ARG A 36 -1.98 -7.22 -6.99
CA ARG A 36 -2.32 -7.45 -5.58
C ARG A 36 -2.54 -6.12 -4.85
N VAL A 37 -1.65 -5.15 -5.05
CA VAL A 37 -1.80 -3.80 -4.46
C VAL A 37 -3.11 -3.14 -4.88
N GLN A 38 -3.46 -3.18 -6.16
CA GLN A 38 -4.72 -2.62 -6.65
C GLN A 38 -5.95 -3.27 -6.02
N ARG A 39 -5.91 -4.58 -5.76
CA ARG A 39 -7.00 -5.29 -5.08
C ARG A 39 -7.15 -4.86 -3.61
N ILE A 40 -6.04 -4.65 -2.92
CA ILE A 40 -6.04 -4.14 -1.53
C ILE A 40 -6.64 -2.72 -1.49
N VAL A 41 -6.21 -1.84 -2.40
CA VAL A 41 -6.75 -0.47 -2.50
C VAL A 41 -8.25 -0.51 -2.82
N ARG A 42 -8.68 -1.29 -3.82
CA ARG A 42 -10.10 -1.42 -4.20
C ARG A 42 -10.97 -2.04 -3.12
N ALA A 43 -10.41 -2.83 -2.23
CA ALA A 43 -11.11 -3.40 -1.08
C ALA A 43 -11.30 -2.39 0.06
N GLY A 44 -10.72 -1.19 -0.01
CA GLY A 44 -10.82 -0.17 1.04
C GLY A 44 -9.84 -0.39 2.20
N GLU A 45 -8.86 -1.27 2.03
CA GLU A 45 -7.85 -1.62 3.04
C GLU A 45 -6.70 -0.60 3.14
N VAL A 46 -6.80 0.51 2.41
CA VAL A 46 -5.83 1.61 2.43
C VAL A 46 -6.57 2.90 2.75
N ARG A 47 -6.07 3.63 3.76
CA ARG A 47 -6.60 4.93 4.17
C ARG A 47 -5.51 5.98 4.01
N ILE A 48 -5.91 7.16 3.56
CA ILE A 48 -5.05 8.33 3.41
C ILE A 48 -5.61 9.37 4.36
N ASN A 49 -4.74 9.97 5.17
CA ASN A 49 -5.08 11.05 6.10
C ASN A 49 -4.99 12.41 5.40
#